data_AF-X1GAW6-F1
#
_entry.id   AF-X1GAW6-F1
#
_cell.length_a   1.000
_cell.length_b   1.000
_cell.length_c   1.000
_cell.angle_alpha   90.00
_cell.angle_beta   90.00
_cell.angle_gamma   90.00
#
_symmetry.space_group_name_H-M   'P 1'
#
loop_
_entity.id
_entity.type
_entity.pdbx_description
1 polymer ?
#
loop_
_entity_poly.entity_id
_entity_poly.type
_entity_poly.pdbx_seq_one_letter_code
_entity_poly.pdbx_strand_id
1 'polypeptide(L)'
;LNKNRKILPKKEKSNFVSYKNLEKTTDPVKLYFKDMGNIPLLKREEELAIAKNIERGEKTTIKAISKTRFVLTKVLSLEEKIREKPEIIEKIFDFNKNNNAKGNLEERTLEVTDKIKKIREINSRLESIPSRNKNDFTRKRLIVKMSRLIRELNIRNKYREMIIEDLKDRLKVIDEVEETKGEVNKSISQDTVKKEKEKLKKKIREINKLLKLFRKEIGLDSQGLRKTLCAISKGKKISDQAKKELITANLRLVVSIAKKYSNYGLQFLDLIQE
;
A
#
# COMPACT_ATOMS: atom_id res chain seq x y z
N LEU A 1 7.10 -47.32 45.01
CA LEU A 1 7.08 -48.33 43.93
C LEU A 1 5.64 -48.53 43.47
N ASN A 2 5.20 -47.89 42.38
CA ASN A 2 4.28 -48.48 41.40
C ASN A 2 4.02 -47.50 40.24
N LYS A 3 4.32 -48.02 39.04
CA LYS A 3 4.20 -47.38 37.73
C LYS A 3 2.73 -47.35 37.32
N ASN A 4 2.18 -46.16 37.08
CA ASN A 4 0.98 -45.99 36.25
C ASN A 4 1.30 -45.04 35.09
N ARG A 5 1.88 -45.60 34.03
CA ARG A 5 1.96 -44.93 32.72
C ARG A 5 0.64 -45.17 31.99
N LYS A 6 -0.20 -44.13 31.93
CA LYS A 6 -1.36 -44.08 31.03
C LYS A 6 -0.89 -44.27 29.58
N ILE A 7 -1.45 -45.28 28.93
CA ILE A 7 -1.23 -45.62 27.54
C ILE A 7 -1.97 -44.57 26.68
N LEU A 8 -1.22 -43.77 25.92
CA LEU A 8 -1.76 -42.88 24.90
C LEU A 8 -2.27 -43.73 23.71
N PRO A 9 -3.43 -43.41 23.11
CA PRO A 9 -3.92 -44.16 21.95
C PRO A 9 -2.99 -43.94 20.75
N LYS A 10 -2.68 -45.04 20.06
CA LYS A 10 -1.90 -45.07 18.82
C LYS A 10 -2.55 -44.15 17.78
N LYS A 11 -1.82 -43.14 17.31
CA LYS A 11 -2.16 -42.39 16.10
C LYS A 11 -2.33 -43.38 14.95
N GLU A 12 -3.51 -43.39 14.33
CA GLU A 12 -3.74 -44.04 13.05
C GLU A 12 -2.72 -43.52 12.05
N LYS A 13 -1.96 -44.44 11.46
CA LYS A 13 -1.05 -44.14 10.36
C LYS A 13 -1.92 -43.77 9.16
N SER A 14 -2.07 -42.48 8.90
CA SER A 14 -2.51 -42.00 7.59
C SER A 14 -1.60 -42.62 6.53
N ASN A 15 -2.18 -43.37 5.59
CA ASN A 15 -1.49 -44.04 4.50
C ASN A 15 -0.52 -43.09 3.78
N PHE A 16 0.75 -43.16 4.15
CA PHE A 16 1.85 -42.57 3.37
C PHE A 16 2.04 -43.46 2.15
N VAL A 17 1.53 -43.02 1.01
CA VAL A 17 1.95 -43.55 -0.28
C VAL A 17 3.45 -43.24 -0.41
N SER A 18 4.28 -44.27 -0.49
CA SER A 18 5.72 -44.16 -0.65
C SER A 18 6.05 -43.65 -2.05
N TYR A 19 6.38 -42.36 -2.17
CA TYR A 19 6.75 -41.70 -3.44
C TYR A 19 8.23 -41.91 -3.81
N LYS A 20 8.80 -43.10 -3.60
CA LYS A 20 10.22 -43.37 -3.86
C LYS A 20 10.61 -43.48 -5.36
N ASN A 21 9.65 -43.42 -6.30
CA ASN A 21 9.90 -43.64 -7.73
C ASN A 21 9.59 -42.43 -8.64
N LEU A 22 9.50 -41.20 -8.12
CA LEU A 22 9.04 -40.02 -8.89
C LEU A 22 10.12 -38.97 -9.22
N GLU A 23 11.40 -39.27 -8.98
CA GLU A 23 12.51 -38.33 -9.20
C GLU A 23 12.78 -38.00 -10.68
N LYS A 24 12.05 -38.61 -11.64
CA LYS A 24 12.21 -38.37 -13.09
C LYS A 24 10.86 -38.16 -13.80
N THR A 25 10.05 -37.20 -13.39
CA THR A 25 8.84 -36.83 -14.15
C THR A 25 8.93 -35.40 -14.69
N THR A 26 8.80 -35.25 -16.00
CA THR A 26 8.78 -33.98 -16.76
C THR A 26 7.37 -33.39 -16.91
N ASP A 27 6.36 -34.06 -16.37
CA ASP A 27 4.95 -33.65 -16.45
C ASP A 27 4.69 -32.44 -15.52
N PRO A 28 4.35 -31.27 -16.05
CA PRO A 28 4.16 -30.05 -15.27
C PRO A 28 3.01 -30.17 -14.26
N VAL A 29 1.99 -31.00 -14.53
CA VAL A 29 0.85 -31.21 -13.60
C VAL A 29 1.31 -31.98 -12.36
N LYS A 30 2.16 -33.00 -12.53
CA LYS A 30 2.71 -33.78 -11.42
C LYS A 30 3.68 -32.96 -10.57
N LEU A 31 4.49 -32.11 -11.20
CA LEU A 31 5.36 -31.16 -10.48
C LEU A 31 4.52 -30.18 -9.64
N TYR A 32 3.45 -29.62 -10.21
CA TYR A 32 2.53 -28.74 -9.49
C TYR A 32 1.89 -29.42 -8.26
N PHE A 33 1.39 -30.66 -8.42
CA PHE A 33 0.81 -31.40 -7.29
C PHE A 33 1.83 -31.78 -6.22
N LYS A 34 3.07 -32.06 -6.59
CA LYS A 34 4.16 -32.30 -5.64
C LYS A 34 4.44 -31.04 -4.82
N ASP A 35 4.55 -29.89 -5.48
CA ASP A 35 4.79 -28.61 -4.81
C ASP A 35 3.64 -28.21 -3.90
N MET A 36 2.39 -28.37 -4.35
CA MET A 36 1.20 -28.14 -3.54
C MET A 36 1.09 -29.13 -2.37
N GLY A 37 1.48 -30.39 -2.58
CA GLY A 37 1.48 -31.44 -1.57
C GLY A 37 2.39 -31.13 -0.37
N ASN A 38 3.49 -30.42 -0.62
CA ASN A 38 4.45 -29.99 0.40
C ASN A 38 3.94 -28.84 1.30
N ILE A 39 2.89 -28.12 0.90
CA ILE A 39 2.35 -26.99 1.65
C ILE A 39 1.34 -27.50 2.70
N PRO A 40 1.57 -27.30 4.01
CA PRO A 40 0.63 -27.76 5.04
C PRO A 40 -0.71 -27.01 4.94
N LEU A 41 -1.79 -27.65 5.40
CA LEU A 41 -3.09 -26.99 5.58
C LEU A 41 -3.00 -26.00 6.74
N LEU A 42 -3.59 -24.82 6.58
CA LEU A 42 -3.64 -23.83 7.64
C LEU A 42 -4.62 -24.26 8.73
N LYS A 43 -4.24 -24.00 9.97
CA LYS A 43 -5.17 -24.02 11.11
C LYS A 43 -5.91 -22.68 11.19
N ARG A 44 -7.07 -22.68 11.83
CA ARG A 44 -7.86 -21.45 12.07
C ARG A 44 -7.05 -20.32 12.71
N GLU A 45 -6.14 -20.63 13.63
CA GLU A 45 -5.27 -19.64 14.27
C GLU A 45 -4.26 -19.01 13.29
N GLU A 46 -3.72 -19.82 12.38
CA GLU A 46 -2.77 -19.39 11.35
C GLU A 46 -3.48 -18.54 10.29
N GLU A 47 -4.68 -18.93 9.87
CA GLU A 47 -5.54 -18.10 9.00
C GLU A 47 -5.82 -16.72 9.61
N LEU A 48 -6.17 -16.69 10.91
CA LEU A 48 -6.39 -15.44 11.63
C LEU A 48 -5.10 -14.60 11.72
N ALA A 49 -3.94 -15.23 11.92
CA ALA A 49 -2.66 -14.53 11.95
C ALA A 49 -2.31 -13.92 10.58
N ILE A 50 -2.54 -14.65 9.49
CA ILE A 50 -2.35 -14.17 8.12
C ILE A 50 -3.28 -12.99 7.84
N ALA A 51 -4.58 -13.10 8.18
CA ALA A 51 -5.54 -12.02 8.02
C ALA A 51 -5.12 -10.75 8.78
N LYS A 52 -4.64 -10.90 10.03
CA LYS A 52 -4.10 -9.78 10.82
C LYS A 52 -2.87 -9.15 10.18
N ASN A 53 -1.99 -9.94 9.57
CA ASN A 53 -0.80 -9.43 8.88
C ASN A 53 -1.17 -8.63 7.63
N ILE A 54 -2.15 -9.10 6.85
CA ILE A 54 -2.70 -8.37 5.70
C ILE A 54 -3.27 -7.03 6.17
N GLU A 55 -4.16 -7.04 7.17
CA GLU A 55 -4.78 -5.81 7.70
C GLU A 55 -3.72 -4.83 8.24
N ARG A 56 -2.73 -5.34 8.99
CA ARG A 56 -1.63 -4.53 9.53
C ARG A 56 -0.82 -3.88 8.41
N GLY A 57 -0.46 -4.65 7.38
CA GLY A 57 0.26 -4.14 6.21
C GLY A 57 -0.51 -3.01 5.53
N GLU A 58 -1.77 -3.24 5.19
CA GLU A 58 -2.63 -2.23 4.58
C GLU A 58 -2.82 -0.99 5.46
N LYS A 59 -3.01 -1.18 6.78
CA LYS A 59 -3.15 -0.10 7.76
C LYS A 59 -1.88 0.75 7.86
N THR A 60 -0.70 0.14 7.79
CA THR A 60 0.57 0.89 7.79
C THR A 60 0.73 1.71 6.51
N THR A 61 0.41 1.14 5.35
CA THR A 61 0.44 1.81 4.06
C THR A 61 -0.51 3.01 4.02
N ILE A 62 -1.78 2.82 4.36
CA ILE A 62 -2.77 3.91 4.35
C ILE A 62 -2.45 4.99 5.41
N LYS A 63 -1.90 4.61 6.57
CA LYS A 63 -1.46 5.56 7.60
C LYS A 63 -0.26 6.40 7.16
N ALA A 64 0.66 5.83 6.38
CA ALA A 64 1.80 6.56 5.85
C ALA A 64 1.38 7.54 4.75
N ILE A 65 0.55 7.09 3.81
CA ILE A 65 0.03 7.89 2.69
C ILE A 65 -0.85 9.03 3.22
N SER A 66 -1.81 8.76 4.11
CA SER A 66 -2.75 9.77 4.64
C SER A 66 -2.13 10.93 5.43
N LYS A 67 -0.83 10.88 5.72
CA LYS A 67 -0.10 11.98 6.38
C LYS A 67 0.53 12.96 5.41
N THR A 68 0.66 12.62 4.13
CA THR A 68 1.32 13.48 3.14
C THR A 68 0.36 14.57 2.66
N ARG A 69 0.89 15.76 2.38
CA ARG A 69 0.10 16.86 1.83
C ARG A 69 -0.41 16.54 0.43
N PHE A 70 0.36 15.75 -0.33
CA PHE A 70 -0.01 15.29 -1.66
C PHE A 70 -1.34 14.52 -1.69
N VAL A 71 -1.59 13.66 -0.69
CA VAL A 71 -2.85 12.93 -0.63
C VAL A 71 -4.01 13.86 -0.29
N LEU A 72 -3.77 14.84 0.58
CA LEU A 72 -4.76 15.86 0.89
C LEU A 72 -5.15 16.66 -0.36
N THR A 73 -4.20 17.12 -1.17
CA THR A 73 -4.51 17.84 -2.42
C THR A 73 -5.25 16.97 -3.43
N LYS A 74 -4.87 15.69 -3.54
CA LYS A 74 -5.61 14.73 -4.38
C LYS A 74 -7.04 14.51 -3.88
N VAL A 75 -7.25 14.33 -2.59
CA VAL A 75 -8.59 14.15 -1.99
C VAL A 75 -9.45 15.40 -2.17
N LEU A 76 -8.89 16.60 -2.00
CA LEU A 76 -9.63 17.85 -2.22
C LEU A 76 -10.03 18.04 -3.69
N SER A 77 -9.18 17.66 -4.64
CA SER A 77 -9.54 17.70 -6.07
C SER A 77 -10.55 16.63 -6.49
N LEU A 78 -10.81 15.61 -5.65
CA LEU A 78 -11.92 14.69 -5.91
C LEU A 78 -13.27 15.37 -5.74
N GLU A 79 -13.40 16.40 -4.91
CA GLU A 79 -14.68 17.06 -4.69
C GLU A 79 -15.24 17.68 -5.98
N GLU A 80 -14.38 18.31 -6.79
CA GLU A 80 -14.74 18.88 -8.09
C GLU A 80 -15.11 17.76 -9.08
N LYS A 81 -14.30 16.70 -9.13
CA LYS A 81 -14.55 15.55 -10.02
C LYS A 81 -15.86 14.82 -9.69
N ILE A 82 -16.18 14.71 -8.39
CA ILE A 82 -17.41 14.11 -7.91
C ILE A 82 -18.62 14.96 -8.30
N ARG A 83 -18.48 16.30 -8.25
CA ARG A 83 -19.53 17.24 -8.67
C ARG A 83 -19.84 17.11 -10.15
N GLU A 84 -18.82 16.90 -10.99
CA GLU A 84 -19.01 16.69 -12.44
C GLU A 84 -19.56 15.30 -12.77
N LYS A 85 -19.02 14.25 -12.14
CA LYS A 85 -19.36 12.85 -12.42
C LYS A 85 -19.44 12.03 -11.12
N PRO A 86 -20.64 11.87 -10.54
CA PRO A 86 -20.81 11.16 -9.27
C PRO A 86 -20.44 9.68 -9.33
N GLU A 87 -20.51 9.04 -10.51
CA GLU A 87 -20.13 7.64 -10.74
C GLU A 87 -18.65 7.32 -10.41
N ILE A 88 -17.79 8.34 -10.41
CA ILE A 88 -16.37 8.18 -10.05
C ILE A 88 -16.21 7.64 -8.63
N ILE A 89 -17.19 7.90 -7.75
CA ILE A 89 -17.16 7.46 -6.36
C ILE A 89 -17.09 5.95 -6.24
N GLU A 90 -17.85 5.21 -7.05
CA GLU A 90 -17.83 3.75 -7.00
C GLU A 90 -16.47 3.20 -7.41
N LYS A 91 -15.78 3.86 -8.35
CA LYS A 91 -14.44 3.48 -8.77
C LYS A 91 -13.41 3.81 -7.69
N ILE A 92 -13.53 4.95 -7.01
CA ILE A 92 -12.50 5.44 -6.07
C ILE A 92 -12.63 4.86 -4.67
N PHE A 93 -13.84 4.71 -4.17
CA PHE A 93 -14.10 4.39 -2.77
C PHE A 93 -14.72 3.00 -2.62
N ASP A 94 -14.37 2.33 -1.53
CA ASP A 94 -14.92 1.03 -1.14
C ASP A 94 -16.01 1.20 -0.10
N PHE A 95 -17.26 0.92 -0.50
CA PHE A 95 -18.44 1.00 0.35
C PHE A 95 -18.80 -0.34 1.00
N ASN A 96 -18.09 -1.42 0.69
CA ASN A 96 -18.47 -2.78 1.08
C ASN A 96 -18.40 -3.05 2.59
N LYS A 97 -17.81 -2.16 3.40
CA LYS A 97 -17.66 -2.35 4.86
C LYS A 97 -18.89 -1.98 5.70
N ASN A 98 -19.89 -1.29 5.13
CA ASN A 98 -21.09 -0.92 5.87
C ASN A 98 -22.26 -1.80 5.42
N ASN A 99 -22.54 -2.85 6.19
CA ASN A 99 -23.56 -3.88 5.95
C ASN A 99 -25.03 -3.39 5.84
N ASN A 100 -25.31 -2.09 5.73
CA ASN A 100 -26.67 -1.56 5.63
C ASN A 100 -26.93 -0.62 4.44
N ALA A 101 -26.01 -0.48 3.48
CA ALA A 101 -26.21 0.48 2.39
C ALA A 101 -26.37 -0.18 1.02
N LYS A 102 -27.58 -0.72 0.77
CA LYS A 102 -28.27 -0.39 -0.51
C LYS A 102 -28.69 1.09 -0.49
N GLY A 103 -27.78 1.98 -0.11
CA GLY A 103 -27.97 3.42 -0.19
C GLY A 103 -27.78 3.82 -1.63
N ASN A 104 -28.67 4.69 -2.11
CA ASN A 104 -28.58 5.25 -3.45
C ASN A 104 -27.20 5.90 -3.66
N LEU A 105 -26.75 5.99 -4.91
CA LEU A 105 -25.51 6.67 -5.28
C LEU A 105 -25.39 8.04 -4.60
N GLU A 106 -26.51 8.75 -4.46
CA GLU A 106 -26.65 10.05 -3.81
C GLU A 106 -26.29 10.05 -2.31
N GLU A 107 -26.66 9.03 -1.54
CA GLU A 107 -26.31 8.98 -0.12
C GLU A 107 -24.80 8.78 0.06
N ARG A 108 -24.22 7.94 -0.81
CA ARG A 108 -22.77 7.69 -0.84
C ARG A 108 -22.00 8.93 -1.27
N THR A 109 -22.53 9.69 -2.23
CA THR A 109 -21.91 10.96 -2.65
C THR A 109 -21.94 11.96 -1.51
N LEU A 110 -23.07 12.12 -0.82
CA LEU A 110 -23.19 13.01 0.33
C LEU A 110 -22.23 12.64 1.46
N GLU A 111 -22.13 11.36 1.82
CA GLU A 111 -21.22 10.91 2.89
C GLU A 111 -19.75 11.25 2.57
N VAL A 112 -19.31 10.97 1.33
CA VAL A 112 -17.95 11.27 0.88
C VAL A 112 -17.72 12.78 0.84
N THR A 113 -18.64 13.54 0.25
CA THR A 113 -18.54 14.99 0.11
C THR A 113 -18.48 15.67 1.48
N ASP A 114 -19.28 15.24 2.45
CA ASP A 114 -19.26 15.81 3.80
C ASP A 114 -17.95 15.50 4.56
N LYS A 115 -17.38 14.30 4.37
CA LYS A 115 -16.04 14.00 4.87
C LYS A 115 -15.00 14.90 4.22
N ILE A 116 -15.08 15.14 2.91
CA ILE A 116 -14.15 16.04 2.20
C ILE A 116 -14.30 17.49 2.67
N LYS A 117 -15.52 17.99 2.88
CA LYS A 117 -15.77 19.33 3.47
C LYS A 117 -15.10 19.48 4.84
N LYS A 118 -15.28 18.49 5.74
CA LYS A 118 -14.60 18.47 7.06
C LYS A 118 -13.07 18.49 6.93
N ILE A 119 -12.53 17.77 5.95
CA ILE A 119 -11.09 17.79 5.64
C ILE A 119 -10.65 19.19 5.18
N ARG A 120 -11.43 19.84 4.31
CA ARG A 120 -11.17 21.21 3.82
C ARG A 120 -11.17 22.22 4.97
N GLU A 121 -12.13 22.14 5.89
CA GLU A 121 -12.19 23.02 7.07
C GLU A 121 -10.99 22.85 8.00
N ILE A 122 -10.55 21.61 8.23
CA ILE A 122 -9.35 21.36 9.04
C ILE A 122 -8.11 21.87 8.30
N ASN A 123 -8.09 21.76 6.97
CA ASN A 123 -7.00 22.25 6.15
C ASN A 123 -6.88 23.79 6.20
N SER A 124 -7.98 24.52 6.07
CA SER A 124 -7.95 26.00 6.15
C SER A 124 -7.50 26.47 7.55
N ARG A 125 -7.92 25.78 8.61
CA ARG A 125 -7.39 26.01 9.97
C ARG A 125 -5.89 25.76 10.05
N LEU A 126 -5.38 24.69 9.43
CA LEU A 126 -3.94 24.40 9.42
C LEU A 126 -3.12 25.48 8.69
N GLU A 127 -3.67 26.03 7.60
CA GLU A 127 -3.04 27.10 6.82
C GLU A 127 -3.04 28.45 7.54
N SER A 128 -4.10 28.75 8.30
CA SER A 128 -4.19 29.98 9.10
C SER A 128 -3.16 30.06 10.23
N ILE A 129 -2.67 28.91 10.70
CA ILE A 129 -1.69 28.85 11.78
C ILE A 129 -0.29 29.12 11.19
N PRO A 130 0.51 30.05 11.73
CA PRO A 130 1.89 30.22 11.30
C PRO A 130 2.75 28.99 11.62
N SER A 131 3.71 28.65 10.77
CA SER A 131 4.68 27.58 11.02
C SER A 131 5.78 28.02 11.99
N ARG A 132 5.39 28.41 13.22
CA ARG A 132 6.32 28.71 14.34
C ARG A 132 6.44 27.50 15.25
N ASN A 133 7.61 27.31 15.88
CA ASN A 133 7.89 26.17 16.77
C ASN A 133 6.85 25.99 17.90
N LYS A 134 6.31 27.09 18.45
CA LYS A 134 5.25 27.04 19.47
C LYS A 134 3.95 26.37 19.01
N ASN A 135 3.68 26.38 17.70
CA ASN A 135 2.45 25.83 17.11
C ASN A 135 2.66 24.45 16.47
N ASP A 136 3.84 23.84 16.63
CA ASP A 136 4.15 22.56 15.97
C ASP A 136 3.21 21.43 16.46
N PHE A 137 2.90 21.39 17.75
CA PHE A 137 1.99 20.39 18.32
C PHE A 137 0.55 20.54 17.79
N THR A 138 0.02 21.76 17.72
CA THR A 138 -1.33 22.02 17.23
C THR A 138 -1.44 21.66 15.74
N ARG A 139 -0.44 22.03 14.93
CA ARG A 139 -0.35 21.65 13.51
C ARG A 139 -0.30 20.13 13.34
N LYS A 140 0.57 19.44 14.08
CA LYS A 140 0.68 17.96 14.05
C LYS A 140 -0.65 17.29 14.45
N ARG A 141 -1.36 17.81 15.45
CA ARG A 141 -2.67 17.30 15.87
C ARG A 141 -3.70 17.43 14.75
N LEU A 142 -3.74 18.56 14.03
CA LEU A 142 -4.62 18.74 12.87
C LEU A 142 -4.28 17.78 11.72
N ILE A 143 -2.99 17.58 11.42
CA ILE A 143 -2.54 16.60 10.42
C ILE A 143 -2.99 15.18 10.80
N VAL A 144 -2.85 14.78 12.07
CA VAL A 144 -3.32 13.48 12.54
C VAL A 144 -4.85 13.36 12.44
N LYS A 145 -5.59 14.44 12.71
CA LYS A 145 -7.05 14.48 12.57
C LYS A 145 -7.48 14.30 11.10
N MET A 146 -6.87 15.04 10.17
CA MET A 146 -7.12 14.86 8.73
C MET A 146 -6.75 13.45 8.27
N SER A 147 -5.61 12.93 8.73
CA SER A 147 -5.15 11.58 8.42
C SER A 147 -6.13 10.50 8.90
N ARG A 148 -6.90 10.73 9.98
CA ARG A 148 -8.00 9.83 10.40
C ARG A 148 -9.16 9.89 9.40
N LEU A 149 -9.64 11.09 9.07
CA LEU A 149 -10.73 11.28 8.10
C LEU A 149 -10.40 10.70 6.72
N ILE A 150 -9.17 10.90 6.23
CA ILE A 150 -8.73 10.35 4.94
C ILE A 150 -8.74 8.81 4.97
N ARG A 151 -8.43 8.18 6.11
CA ARG A 151 -8.52 6.71 6.23
C ARG A 151 -9.95 6.21 6.23
N GLU A 152 -10.87 6.97 6.84
CA GLU A 152 -12.31 6.66 6.91
C GLU A 152 -13.04 6.85 5.57
N LEU A 153 -12.39 7.44 4.57
CA LEU A 153 -12.91 7.49 3.20
C LEU A 153 -12.86 6.12 2.50
N ASN A 154 -12.10 5.15 3.02
CA ASN A 154 -11.97 3.81 2.41
C ASN A 154 -11.61 3.83 0.91
N ILE A 155 -10.65 4.66 0.51
CA ILE A 155 -10.14 4.72 -0.88
C ILE A 155 -9.69 3.31 -1.33
N ARG A 156 -10.09 2.83 -2.51
CA ARG A 156 -9.74 1.50 -3.05
C ARG A 156 -8.24 1.36 -3.26
N ASN A 157 -7.74 0.11 -3.24
CA ASN A 157 -6.30 -0.17 -3.38
C ASN A 157 -5.71 0.38 -4.68
N LYS A 158 -6.42 0.25 -5.80
CA LYS A 158 -5.98 0.76 -7.12
C LYS A 158 -5.62 2.25 -7.07
N TYR A 159 -6.47 3.08 -6.47
CA TYR A 159 -6.21 4.51 -6.33
C TYR A 159 -5.08 4.81 -5.34
N ARG A 160 -4.95 4.02 -4.27
CA ARG A 160 -3.79 4.15 -3.36
C ARG A 160 -2.48 3.87 -4.09
N GLU A 161 -2.44 2.84 -4.93
CA GLU A 161 -1.25 2.47 -5.70
C GLU A 161 -0.85 3.55 -6.71
N MET A 162 -1.81 4.13 -7.43
CA MET A 162 -1.55 5.28 -8.29
C MET A 162 -0.93 6.45 -7.52
N ILE A 163 -1.46 6.78 -6.32
CA ILE A 163 -0.91 7.85 -5.50
C ILE A 163 0.51 7.51 -4.99
N ILE A 164 0.79 6.25 -4.67
CA ILE A 164 2.13 5.81 -4.25
C ILE A 164 3.11 5.96 -5.41
N GLU A 165 2.71 5.61 -6.64
CA GLU A 165 3.58 5.74 -7.81
C GLU A 165 3.87 7.20 -8.13
N ASP A 166 2.85 8.07 -8.14
CA ASP A 166 3.03 9.53 -8.25
C ASP A 166 4.04 10.06 -7.21
N LEU A 167 3.99 9.56 -5.97
CA LEU A 167 4.92 9.96 -4.91
C LEU A 167 6.35 9.46 -5.14
N LYS A 168 6.53 8.28 -5.72
CA LYS A 168 7.85 7.75 -6.07
C LYS A 168 8.46 8.55 -7.22
N ASP A 169 7.68 8.84 -8.25
CA ASP A 169 8.17 9.60 -9.40
C ASP A 169 8.59 11.01 -9.00
N ARG A 170 7.81 11.64 -8.11
CA ARG A 170 8.20 12.92 -7.51
C ARG A 170 9.47 12.83 -6.66
N LEU A 171 9.68 11.74 -5.93
CA LEU A 171 10.92 11.53 -5.20
C LEU A 171 12.11 11.42 -6.16
N LYS A 172 11.97 10.70 -7.28
CA LYS A 172 13.04 10.61 -8.31
C LYS A 172 13.43 11.98 -8.82
N VAL A 173 12.43 12.81 -9.19
CA VAL A 173 12.67 14.18 -9.64
C VAL A 173 13.34 15.04 -8.55
N ILE A 174 12.93 14.89 -7.29
CA ILE A 174 13.58 15.61 -6.18
C ILE A 174 15.04 15.17 -6.02
N ASP A 175 15.31 13.87 -6.12
CA ASP A 175 16.65 13.31 -5.99
C ASP A 175 17.57 13.81 -7.12
N GLU A 176 17.10 13.83 -8.37
CA GLU A 176 17.82 14.41 -9.53
C GLU A 176 18.13 15.91 -9.31
N VAL A 177 17.16 16.66 -8.78
CA VAL A 177 17.33 18.10 -8.48
C VAL A 177 18.30 18.32 -7.31
N GLU A 178 18.32 17.43 -6.32
CA GLU A 178 19.30 17.48 -5.22
C GLU A 178 20.72 17.10 -5.69
N GLU A 179 20.84 16.15 -6.62
CA GLU A 179 22.11 15.73 -7.22
C GLU A 179 22.74 16.85 -8.06
N THR A 180 21.97 17.44 -8.99
CA THR A 180 22.41 18.59 -9.79
C THR A 180 22.83 19.77 -8.91
N LYS A 181 22.12 20.00 -7.80
CA LYS A 181 22.55 20.99 -6.79
C LYS A 181 23.90 20.64 -6.17
N GLY A 182 24.13 19.36 -5.86
CA GLY A 182 25.39 18.85 -5.34
C GLY A 182 26.55 19.07 -6.31
N GLU A 183 26.36 18.78 -7.60
CA GLU A 183 27.33 19.01 -8.67
C GLU A 183 27.67 20.50 -8.81
N VAL A 184 26.66 21.37 -8.90
CA VAL A 184 26.85 22.81 -9.02
C VAL A 184 27.59 23.38 -7.80
N ASN A 185 27.33 22.87 -6.59
CA ASN A 185 28.08 23.25 -5.39
C ASN A 185 29.55 22.81 -5.45
N LYS A 186 29.84 21.61 -5.96
CA LYS A 186 31.22 21.15 -6.19
C LYS A 186 31.94 22.05 -7.20
N SER A 187 31.28 22.42 -8.30
CA SER A 187 31.84 23.33 -9.32
C SER A 187 32.07 24.77 -8.81
N ILE A 188 31.33 25.24 -7.81
CA ILE A 188 31.60 26.53 -7.16
C ILE A 188 32.82 26.46 -6.24
N SER A 189 33.02 25.29 -5.63
CA SER A 189 34.10 25.05 -4.65
C SER A 189 35.45 24.85 -5.35
N GLN A 190 35.45 24.25 -6.54
CA GLN A 190 36.60 24.26 -7.45
C GLN A 190 36.71 25.66 -8.08
N ASP A 191 37.92 26.23 -8.06
CA ASP A 191 38.15 27.66 -8.25
C ASP A 191 37.69 28.23 -9.60
N THR A 192 36.40 28.55 -9.68
CA THR A 192 35.74 29.13 -10.85
C THR A 192 35.85 30.66 -10.86
N VAL A 193 35.90 31.24 -12.06
CA VAL A 193 35.97 32.69 -12.30
C VAL A 193 34.79 33.40 -11.62
N LYS A 194 34.99 34.61 -11.07
CA LYS A 194 33.94 35.39 -10.35
C LYS A 194 32.60 35.47 -11.11
N LYS A 195 32.63 35.68 -12.43
CA LYS A 195 31.42 35.75 -13.29
C LYS A 195 30.69 34.40 -13.41
N GLU A 196 31.41 33.28 -13.40
CA GLU A 196 30.82 31.94 -13.44
C GLU A 196 30.24 31.53 -12.08
N LYS A 197 30.95 31.85 -10.99
CA LYS A 197 30.42 31.70 -9.62
C LYS A 197 29.07 32.41 -9.45
N GLU A 198 28.88 33.58 -10.06
CA GLU A 198 27.61 34.32 -10.00
C GLU A 198 26.49 33.64 -10.80
N LYS A 199 26.77 33.11 -12.00
CA LYS A 199 25.82 32.32 -12.80
C LYS A 199 25.40 31.03 -12.08
N LEU A 200 26.36 30.31 -11.49
CA LEU A 200 26.10 29.09 -10.72
C LEU A 200 25.28 29.38 -9.45
N LYS A 201 25.55 30.50 -8.76
CA LYS A 201 24.72 30.96 -7.64
C LYS A 201 23.28 31.26 -8.06
N LYS A 202 23.05 31.85 -9.25
CA LYS A 202 21.69 32.05 -9.78
C LYS A 202 20.98 30.71 -10.02
N LYS A 203 21.64 29.73 -10.65
CA LYS A 203 21.12 28.37 -10.83
C LYS A 203 20.76 27.70 -9.49
N ILE A 204 21.60 27.81 -8.47
CA ILE A 204 21.30 27.28 -7.13
C ILE A 204 20.05 27.94 -6.53
N ARG A 205 19.86 29.25 -6.74
CA ARG A 205 18.65 29.94 -6.26
C ARG A 205 17.40 29.41 -6.95
N GLU A 206 17.46 29.13 -8.24
CA GLU A 206 16.36 28.52 -9.00
C GLU A 206 16.05 27.10 -8.50
N ILE A 207 17.08 26.27 -8.33
CA ILE A 207 16.94 24.91 -7.78
C ILE A 207 16.34 24.96 -6.37
N ASN A 208 16.79 25.87 -5.50
CA ASN A 208 16.22 26.04 -4.17
C ASN A 208 14.76 26.50 -4.20
N LYS A 209 14.35 27.30 -5.20
CA LYS A 209 12.93 27.66 -5.41
C LYS A 209 12.13 26.42 -5.81
N LEU A 210 12.63 25.61 -6.74
CA LEU A 210 11.97 24.36 -7.17
C LEU A 210 11.82 23.38 -6.00
N LEU A 211 12.88 23.14 -5.23
CA LEU A 211 12.82 22.29 -4.03
C LEU A 211 11.82 22.82 -2.99
N LYS A 212 11.69 24.14 -2.85
CA LYS A 212 10.69 24.75 -1.96
C LYS A 212 9.26 24.52 -2.47
N LEU A 213 9.03 24.52 -3.78
CA LEU A 213 7.73 24.20 -4.38
C LEU A 213 7.37 22.73 -4.12
N PHE A 214 8.28 21.80 -4.41
CA PHE A 214 8.07 20.38 -4.11
C PHE A 214 7.81 20.13 -2.63
N ARG A 215 8.54 20.80 -1.74
CA ARG A 215 8.33 20.70 -0.29
C ARG A 215 6.94 21.20 0.13
N LYS A 216 6.42 22.27 -0.49
CA LYS A 216 5.06 22.77 -0.22
C LYS A 216 3.99 21.79 -0.72
N GLU A 217 4.19 21.21 -1.90
CA GLU A 217 3.24 20.29 -2.51
C GLU A 217 3.15 18.96 -1.75
N ILE A 218 4.29 18.38 -1.39
CA ILE A 218 4.36 17.08 -0.70
C ILE A 218 4.18 17.23 0.81
N GLY A 219 4.53 18.40 1.35
CA GLY A 219 4.46 18.72 2.79
C GLY A 219 5.56 18.07 3.62
N LEU A 220 6.55 17.45 2.97
CA LEU A 220 7.69 16.77 3.58
C LEU A 220 8.98 17.19 2.86
N ASP A 221 10.10 17.06 3.56
CA ASP A 221 11.45 17.09 2.98
C ASP A 221 11.75 15.76 2.25
N SER A 222 12.84 15.73 1.46
CA SER A 222 13.30 14.54 0.74
C SER A 222 13.50 13.35 1.69
N GLN A 223 14.11 13.60 2.86
CA GLN A 223 14.32 12.56 3.87
C GLN A 223 13.00 12.08 4.51
N GLY A 224 12.05 12.97 4.79
CA GLY A 224 10.73 12.62 5.30
C GLY A 224 9.90 11.83 4.29
N LEU A 225 9.99 12.18 3.00
CA LEU A 225 9.34 11.44 1.92
C LEU A 225 9.94 10.03 1.78
N ARG A 226 11.28 9.90 1.81
CA ARG A 226 11.97 8.59 1.82
C ARG A 226 11.54 7.71 3.00
N LYS A 227 11.46 8.27 4.21
CA LYS A 227 10.95 7.55 5.40
C LYS A 227 9.50 7.08 5.21
N THR A 228 8.66 7.92 4.60
CA THR A 228 7.26 7.60 4.33
C THR A 228 7.13 6.48 3.29
N LEU A 229 7.86 6.56 2.17
CA LEU A 229 7.89 5.52 1.14
C LEU A 229 8.50 4.22 1.64
N CYS A 230 9.51 4.27 2.52
CA CYS A 230 10.04 3.10 3.20
C CYS A 230 8.97 2.41 4.08
N ALA A 231 8.20 3.19 4.84
CA ALA A 231 7.09 2.64 5.64
C ALA A 231 6.01 2.00 4.76
N ILE A 232 5.68 2.61 3.62
CA ILE A 232 4.75 2.07 2.61
C ILE A 232 5.28 0.76 2.04
N SER A 233 6.55 0.72 1.62
CA SER A 233 7.19 -0.48 1.06
C SER A 233 7.20 -1.63 2.07
N LYS A 234 7.52 -1.34 3.35
CA LYS A 234 7.45 -2.32 4.43
C LYS A 234 6.03 -2.86 4.62
N GLY A 235 5.03 -1.97 4.67
CA GLY A 235 3.62 -2.35 4.80
C GLY A 235 3.12 -3.22 3.65
N LYS A 236 3.48 -2.84 2.42
CA LYS A 236 3.16 -3.58 1.20
C LYS A 236 3.81 -4.96 1.20
N LYS A 237 5.11 -5.08 1.50
CA LYS A 237 5.81 -6.37 1.61
C LYS A 237 5.15 -7.32 2.61
N ILE A 238 4.78 -6.82 3.80
CA ILE A 238 4.11 -7.64 4.82
C ILE A 238 2.76 -8.14 4.30
N SER A 239 1.95 -7.26 3.72
CA SER A 239 0.64 -7.62 3.15
C SER A 239 0.78 -8.61 1.98
N ASP A 240 1.71 -8.37 1.06
CA ASP A 240 1.90 -9.19 -0.14
C ASP A 240 2.41 -10.58 0.24
N GLN A 241 3.32 -10.66 1.21
CA GLN A 241 3.81 -11.95 1.72
C GLN A 241 2.67 -12.75 2.37
N ALA A 242 1.87 -12.11 3.23
CA ALA A 242 0.73 -12.76 3.87
C ALA A 242 -0.36 -13.16 2.86
N LYS A 243 -0.62 -12.34 1.84
CA LYS A 243 -1.53 -12.70 0.73
C LYS A 243 -1.02 -13.91 -0.05
N LYS A 244 0.28 -13.95 -0.37
CA LYS A 244 0.91 -15.11 -1.02
C LYS A 244 0.75 -16.37 -0.18
N GLU A 245 1.05 -16.28 1.11
CA GLU A 245 0.89 -17.40 2.05
C GLU A 245 -0.56 -17.93 2.06
N LEU A 246 -1.53 -17.02 2.17
CA LEU A 246 -2.96 -17.36 2.12
C LEU A 246 -3.35 -18.06 0.81
N ILE A 247 -2.90 -17.55 -0.33
CA ILE A 247 -3.17 -18.11 -1.64
C ILE A 247 -2.55 -19.51 -1.75
N THR A 248 -1.27 -19.65 -1.37
CA THR A 248 -0.54 -20.92 -1.43
C THR A 248 -1.16 -22.01 -0.57
N ALA A 249 -1.66 -21.66 0.62
CA ALA A 249 -2.35 -22.60 1.48
C ALA A 249 -3.71 -23.07 0.91
N ASN A 250 -4.37 -22.21 0.14
CA ASN A 250 -5.68 -22.46 -0.43
C ASN A 250 -5.65 -23.04 -1.86
N LEU A 251 -4.47 -23.37 -2.41
CA LEU A 251 -4.35 -23.97 -3.75
C LEU A 251 -5.16 -25.27 -3.90
N ARG A 252 -5.30 -26.06 -2.83
CA ARG A 252 -6.12 -27.30 -2.84
C ARG A 252 -7.59 -27.01 -3.14
N LEU A 253 -8.12 -25.90 -2.65
CA LEU A 253 -9.49 -25.48 -2.92
C LEU A 253 -9.65 -25.15 -4.41
N VAL A 254 -8.73 -24.38 -4.97
CA VAL A 254 -8.70 -24.03 -6.41
C VAL A 254 -8.70 -25.30 -7.27
N VAL A 255 -7.81 -26.25 -6.99
CA VAL A 255 -7.75 -27.55 -7.67
C VAL A 255 -9.08 -28.31 -7.57
N SER A 256 -9.72 -28.31 -6.40
CA SER A 256 -11.00 -29.02 -6.20
C SER A 256 -12.14 -28.40 -7.01
N ILE A 257 -12.11 -27.08 -7.25
CA ILE A 257 -13.07 -26.36 -8.08
C ILE A 257 -12.76 -26.61 -9.55
N ALA A 258 -11.50 -26.43 -9.98
CA ALA A 258 -11.04 -26.63 -11.35
C ALA A 258 -11.34 -28.04 -11.88
N LYS A 259 -11.25 -29.08 -11.04
CA LYS A 259 -11.62 -30.46 -11.41
C LYS A 259 -13.05 -30.59 -11.94
N LYS A 260 -13.99 -29.76 -11.47
CA LYS A 260 -15.39 -29.78 -11.94
C LYS A 260 -15.52 -29.27 -13.38
N TYR A 261 -14.55 -28.48 -13.84
CA TYR A 261 -14.56 -27.84 -15.16
C TYR A 261 -13.58 -28.48 -16.16
N SER A 262 -12.96 -29.61 -15.81
CA SER A 262 -11.96 -30.28 -16.67
C SER A 262 -12.48 -30.75 -18.02
N ASN A 263 -13.80 -30.88 -18.18
CA ASN A 263 -14.43 -31.39 -19.40
C ASN A 263 -14.87 -30.27 -20.38
N TYR A 264 -14.58 -29.00 -20.08
CA TYR A 264 -15.00 -27.85 -20.90
C TYR A 264 -13.95 -27.40 -21.94
N GLY A 265 -12.98 -28.26 -22.27
CA GLY A 265 -12.03 -28.05 -23.38
C GLY A 265 -10.81 -27.18 -23.09
N LEU A 266 -10.67 -26.64 -21.87
CA LEU A 266 -9.47 -25.93 -21.41
C LEU A 266 -8.46 -26.89 -20.76
N GLN A 267 -7.17 -26.60 -20.89
CA GLN A 267 -6.13 -27.38 -20.21
C GLN A 267 -6.29 -27.23 -18.70
N PHE A 268 -6.10 -28.33 -17.95
CA PHE A 268 -6.31 -28.35 -16.51
C PHE A 268 -5.43 -27.35 -15.74
N LEU A 269 -4.22 -27.05 -16.25
CA LEU A 269 -3.35 -26.02 -15.67
C LEU A 269 -3.90 -24.62 -15.90
N ASP A 270 -4.47 -24.34 -17.06
CA ASP A 270 -5.09 -23.05 -17.38
C ASP A 270 -6.30 -22.81 -16.47
N LEU A 271 -7.11 -23.85 -16.23
CA LEU A 271 -8.24 -23.80 -15.28
C LEU A 271 -7.82 -23.56 -13.81
N ILE A 272 -6.57 -23.84 -13.45
CA ILE A 272 -6.03 -23.55 -12.10
C ILE A 272 -5.44 -22.14 -12.05
N GLN A 273 -4.96 -21.61 -13.18
CA GLN A 273 -4.33 -20.30 -13.26
C GLN A 273 -5.33 -19.14 -13.34
N GLU A 274 -6.43 -19.34 -14.07
CA GLU A 274 -7.58 -18.41 -14.15
C GLU A 274 -8.32 -18.30 -12.80
#